data_AF-A0A7N0UQD8-F1
#
_entry.id   AF-A0A7N0UQD8-F1
#
_cell.length_a   1.000
_cell.length_b   1.000
_cell.length_c   1.000
_cell.angle_alpha   90.00
_cell.angle_beta   90.00
_cell.angle_gamma   90.00
#
_symmetry.space_group_name_H-M   'P 1'
#
loop_
_entity.id
_entity.type
_entity.pdbx_description
1 polymer ?
#
loop_
_entity_poly.entity_id
_entity_poly.type
_entity_poly.pdbx_seq_one_letter_code
_entity_poly.pdbx_strand_id
1 'polypeptide(L)'
;MWELRSSLFLLLHLFRIFHSITAIRKDVGFPEPRFCRTSVQGRYLLADDNGHVCDALALDPETRCCPSTGGQYSCQGCNTISQCCDSYEFCVSCCLDPARTRKEEVLKVKIAKPVTAGTYSSVFDYCAGRCRHNSDSVIHENAYLSDAHHCFSLPANYSGVTVPLMEARLGGITVVVGRQAQSCDSVCKSKGQSCVATKLVVLNQCEM
;
A
#
# COMPACT_ATOMS: atom_id res chain seq x y z
N MET A 1 7.01 77.09 -47.13
CA MET A 1 8.03 76.16 -46.60
C MET A 1 7.99 76.28 -45.10
N TRP A 2 7.43 75.30 -44.37
CA TRP A 2 7.61 74.98 -42.93
C TRP A 2 6.56 73.98 -42.40
N GLU A 3 5.59 73.53 -43.22
CA GLU A 3 4.52 72.61 -42.75
C GLU A 3 4.64 71.15 -43.24
N LEU A 4 5.84 70.70 -43.63
CA LEU A 4 6.04 69.30 -44.09
C LEU A 4 7.22 68.58 -43.41
N ARG A 5 7.71 69.13 -42.29
CA ARG A 5 8.74 68.46 -41.45
C ARG A 5 8.26 68.06 -40.06
N SER A 6 7.05 68.45 -39.66
CA SER A 6 6.52 68.15 -38.32
C SER A 6 5.77 66.81 -38.22
N SER A 7 5.40 66.19 -39.34
CA SER A 7 4.61 64.94 -39.32
C SER A 7 5.43 63.64 -39.43
N LEU A 8 6.75 63.72 -39.69
CA LEU A 8 7.59 62.51 -39.75
C LEU A 8 8.25 62.15 -38.42
N PHE A 9 8.37 63.10 -37.48
CA PHE A 9 8.90 62.86 -36.14
C PHE A 9 7.87 62.29 -35.15
N LEU A 10 6.56 62.48 -35.41
CA LEU A 10 5.49 61.90 -34.59
C LEU A 10 5.21 60.42 -34.89
N LEU A 11 5.58 59.93 -36.08
CA LEU A 11 5.44 58.51 -36.43
C LEU A 11 6.57 57.62 -35.91
N LEU A 12 7.73 58.19 -35.54
CA LEU A 12 8.85 57.42 -34.97
C LEU A 12 8.81 57.30 -33.43
N HIS A 13 7.98 58.10 -32.75
CA HIS A 13 7.81 58.01 -31.28
C HIS A 13 6.67 57.07 -30.84
N LEU A 14 5.74 56.70 -31.72
CA LEU A 14 4.69 55.72 -31.38
C LEU A 14 5.16 54.26 -31.49
N PHE A 15 6.31 53.99 -32.13
CA PHE A 15 6.87 52.65 -32.29
C PHE A 15 7.89 52.24 -31.22
N ARG A 16 8.04 53.01 -30.14
CA ARG A 16 9.05 52.73 -29.08
C ARG A 16 8.49 52.42 -27.69
N ILE A 17 7.19 52.17 -27.52
CA ILE A 17 6.60 51.87 -26.19
C ILE A 17 6.00 50.44 -26.09
N PHE A 18 6.19 49.58 -27.09
CA PHE A 18 5.77 48.16 -26.99
C PHE A 18 6.94 47.20 -26.80
N HIS A 19 7.83 47.51 -25.86
CA HIS A 19 8.68 46.47 -25.26
C HIS A 19 8.21 46.25 -23.83
N SER A 20 7.06 45.59 -23.71
CA SER A 20 6.76 44.87 -22.47
C SER A 20 7.83 43.80 -22.32
N ILE A 21 8.83 44.07 -21.47
CA ILE A 21 9.74 43.04 -20.98
C ILE A 21 8.89 42.15 -20.08
N THR A 22 8.22 41.17 -20.68
CA THR A 22 7.66 40.03 -19.97
C THR A 22 8.83 39.14 -19.56
N ALA A 23 9.49 39.50 -18.46
CA ALA A 23 10.28 38.57 -17.68
C ALA A 23 9.33 37.57 -17.01
N ILE A 24 8.81 36.63 -17.80
CA ILE A 24 8.05 35.49 -17.30
C ILE A 24 9.06 34.63 -16.54
N ARG A 25 9.11 34.76 -15.21
CA ARG A 25 9.68 33.72 -14.35
C ARG A 25 8.92 32.44 -14.69
N LYS A 26 9.63 31.46 -15.23
CA LYS A 26 9.04 30.25 -15.81
C LYS A 26 8.62 29.21 -14.76
N ASP A 27 8.68 29.53 -13.47
CA ASP A 27 8.61 28.53 -12.40
C ASP A 27 7.80 29.00 -11.18
N VAL A 28 6.62 29.59 -11.40
CA VAL A 28 5.57 29.60 -10.36
C VAL A 28 4.34 28.93 -10.95
N GLY A 29 4.48 27.64 -11.28
CA GLY A 29 3.31 26.79 -11.39
C GLY A 29 2.69 26.74 -10.00
N PHE A 30 1.49 27.30 -9.84
CA PHE A 30 0.67 27.00 -8.68
C PHE A 30 0.56 25.46 -8.61
N PRO A 31 0.85 24.81 -7.47
CA PRO A 31 0.66 23.38 -7.37
C PRO A 31 -0.81 23.11 -7.66
N GLU A 32 -1.07 22.42 -8.77
CA GLU A 32 -2.41 21.93 -9.11
C GLU A 32 -2.96 21.20 -7.87
N PRO A 33 -4.19 21.53 -7.42
CA PRO A 33 -4.76 20.90 -6.24
C PRO A 33 -4.81 19.39 -6.47
N ARG A 34 -4.03 18.66 -5.68
CA ARG A 34 -3.95 17.20 -5.79
C ARG A 34 -5.14 16.60 -5.05
N PHE A 35 -6.00 15.94 -5.81
CA PHE A 35 -7.13 15.19 -5.26
C PHE A 35 -6.67 13.81 -4.79
N CYS A 36 -7.11 13.38 -3.61
CA CYS A 36 -6.84 12.03 -3.12
C CYS A 36 -7.86 11.01 -3.62
N ARG A 37 -7.40 9.78 -3.76
CA ARG A 37 -8.26 8.59 -3.93
C ARG A 37 -8.47 7.96 -2.57
N THR A 38 -9.66 7.41 -2.32
CA THR A 38 -9.99 6.81 -1.01
C THR A 38 -10.59 5.40 -1.12
N SER A 39 -10.51 4.64 -0.03
CA SER A 39 -11.13 3.33 0.12
C SER A 39 -12.63 3.49 0.44
N VAL A 40 -13.46 3.75 -0.58
CA VAL A 40 -14.91 4.11 -0.46
C VAL A 40 -15.79 2.98 0.13
N GLN A 41 -15.22 1.93 0.73
CA GLN A 41 -15.96 0.76 1.19
C GLN A 41 -16.34 0.80 2.67
N GLY A 42 -15.53 1.45 3.52
CA GLY A 42 -15.78 1.55 4.96
C GLY A 42 -16.98 2.45 5.27
N ARG A 43 -17.76 2.06 6.28
CA ARG A 43 -18.93 2.85 6.74
C ARG A 43 -18.51 4.09 7.53
N TYR A 44 -17.45 3.97 8.32
CA TYR A 44 -17.02 4.99 9.28
C TYR A 44 -15.62 5.50 8.98
N LEU A 45 -14.70 4.62 8.57
CA LEU A 45 -13.32 4.98 8.27
C LEU A 45 -13.09 4.97 6.76
N LEU A 46 -12.15 5.79 6.31
CA LEU A 46 -11.62 5.83 4.96
C LEU A 46 -10.09 5.89 5.04
N ALA A 47 -9.41 5.19 4.13
CA ALA A 47 -7.99 5.35 3.88
C ALA A 47 -7.78 6.07 2.55
N ASP A 48 -6.89 7.07 2.50
CA ASP A 48 -6.53 7.78 1.27
C ASP A 48 -5.25 7.24 0.61
N ASP A 49 -4.96 7.66 -0.62
CA ASP A 49 -3.77 7.26 -1.38
C ASP A 49 -2.47 7.91 -0.91
N ASN A 50 -2.55 8.85 0.03
CA ASN A 50 -1.40 9.32 0.81
C ASN A 50 -1.15 8.41 2.02
N GLY A 51 -2.04 7.48 2.35
CA GLY A 51 -1.89 6.52 3.45
C GLY A 51 -2.39 7.03 4.79
N HIS A 52 -3.20 8.09 4.84
CA HIS A 52 -3.89 8.51 6.06
C HIS A 52 -5.21 7.76 6.21
N VAL A 53 -5.63 7.55 7.47
CA VAL A 53 -6.94 7.01 7.82
C VAL A 53 -7.71 8.06 8.61
N CYS A 54 -8.97 8.31 8.24
CA CYS A 54 -9.83 9.25 8.94
C CYS A 54 -11.27 8.77 8.97
N ASP A 55 -12.07 9.36 9.85
CA ASP A 55 -13.52 9.22 9.79
C ASP A 55 -14.04 9.84 8.48
N ALA A 56 -15.06 9.23 7.87
CA ALA A 56 -15.66 9.71 6.64
C ALA A 56 -16.16 11.16 6.74
N LEU A 57 -16.56 11.61 7.94
CA LEU A 57 -16.99 12.99 8.22
C LEU A 57 -15.81 13.98 8.31
N ALA A 58 -14.60 13.49 8.53
CA ALA A 58 -13.38 14.31 8.60
C ALA A 58 -12.69 14.46 7.23
N LEU A 59 -13.24 13.86 6.17
CA LEU A 59 -12.69 13.96 4.83
C LEU A 59 -12.83 15.39 4.28
N ASP A 60 -11.76 15.93 3.73
CA ASP A 60 -11.79 17.27 3.16
C ASP A 60 -12.70 17.30 1.90
N PRO A 61 -13.71 18.19 1.83
CA PRO A 61 -14.65 18.22 0.71
C PRO A 61 -14.02 18.62 -0.63
N GLU A 62 -12.97 19.45 -0.59
CA GLU A 62 -12.32 19.99 -1.78
C GLU A 62 -11.33 18.99 -2.35
N THR A 63 -10.36 18.55 -1.55
CA THR A 63 -9.26 17.67 -1.98
C THR A 63 -9.60 16.19 -1.88
N ARG A 64 -10.66 15.82 -1.14
CA ARG A 64 -11.04 14.42 -0.84
C ARG A 64 -9.96 13.64 -0.07
N CYS A 65 -9.01 14.34 0.57
CA CYS A 65 -7.95 13.75 1.36
C CYS A 65 -8.34 13.65 2.85
N CYS A 66 -7.75 12.71 3.56
CA CYS A 66 -7.83 12.68 5.01
C CYS A 66 -6.88 13.73 5.62
N PRO A 67 -7.20 14.30 6.79
CA PRO A 67 -6.33 15.26 7.47
C PRO A 67 -5.01 14.59 7.89
N SER A 68 -3.90 15.30 7.70
CA SER A 68 -2.55 14.79 8.00
C SER A 68 -2.22 14.69 9.50
N THR A 69 -3.19 14.89 10.39
CA THR A 69 -3.02 14.86 11.85
C THR A 69 -3.01 13.45 12.44
N GLY A 70 -3.56 12.46 11.72
CA GLY A 70 -3.81 11.09 12.23
C GLY A 70 -2.67 10.07 12.08
N GLY A 71 -1.46 10.50 11.72
CA GLY A 71 -0.35 9.60 11.38
C GLY A 71 -0.53 8.94 10.00
N GLN A 72 0.58 8.82 9.27
CA GLN A 72 0.62 8.24 7.94
C GLN A 72 1.01 6.76 8.03
N TYR A 73 0.39 5.91 7.20
CA TYR A 73 0.66 4.47 7.13
C TYR A 73 0.41 3.71 8.44
N SER A 74 -0.69 4.05 9.13
CA SER A 74 -1.05 3.40 10.39
C SER A 74 -1.37 1.91 10.18
N CYS A 75 -0.71 1.07 10.98
CA CYS A 75 -0.90 -0.38 11.04
C CYS A 75 -1.71 -0.80 12.27
N GLN A 76 -2.61 0.05 12.76
CA GLN A 76 -3.47 -0.29 13.89
C GLN A 76 -4.32 -1.52 13.56
N GLY A 77 -4.34 -2.51 14.47
CA GLY A 77 -5.08 -3.76 14.24
C GLY A 77 -4.40 -4.73 13.26
N CYS A 78 -3.18 -4.42 12.78
CA CYS A 78 -2.43 -5.28 11.89
C CYS A 78 -1.37 -6.12 12.61
N ASN A 79 -1.29 -7.40 12.26
CA ASN A 79 -0.15 -8.23 12.59
C ASN A 79 0.93 -8.05 11.52
N THR A 80 2.07 -7.48 11.91
CA THR A 80 3.16 -7.14 10.98
C THR A 80 3.88 -8.35 10.40
N ILE A 81 3.77 -9.53 11.04
CA ILE A 81 4.39 -10.78 10.57
C ILE A 81 3.51 -11.45 9.52
N SER A 82 2.20 -11.57 9.77
CA SER A 82 1.27 -12.14 8.80
C SER A 82 0.85 -11.14 7.71
N GLN A 83 1.08 -9.84 7.93
CA GLN A 83 0.64 -8.75 7.05
C GLN A 83 -0.88 -8.79 6.82
N CYS A 84 -1.61 -9.13 7.88
CA CYS A 84 -3.07 -9.17 7.92
C CYS A 84 -3.58 -8.28 9.05
N CYS A 85 -4.74 -7.66 8.83
CA CYS A 85 -5.38 -6.73 9.74
C CYS A 85 -6.85 -7.09 9.94
N ASP A 86 -7.41 -6.66 11.06
CA ASP A 86 -8.85 -6.75 11.39
C ASP A 86 -9.70 -5.66 10.70
N SER A 87 -9.07 -4.57 10.25
CA SER A 87 -9.71 -3.47 9.51
C SER A 87 -9.14 -3.32 8.10
N TYR A 88 -10.04 -3.15 7.13
CA TYR A 88 -9.72 -2.93 5.73
C TYR A 88 -8.93 -1.63 5.52
N GLU A 89 -9.37 -0.53 6.13
CA GLU A 89 -8.81 0.81 5.98
C GLU A 89 -7.39 0.88 6.56
N PHE A 90 -7.18 0.30 7.74
CA PHE A 90 -5.84 0.18 8.32
C PHE A 90 -4.96 -0.80 7.53
N CYS A 91 -5.52 -1.85 6.94
CA CYS A 91 -4.77 -2.70 6.00
C CYS A 91 -4.28 -1.89 4.80
N VAL A 92 -5.14 -1.07 4.17
CA VAL A 92 -4.76 -0.25 3.01
C VAL A 92 -3.69 0.77 3.41
N SER A 93 -3.87 1.48 4.53
CA SER A 93 -2.90 2.45 5.05
C SER A 93 -1.55 1.79 5.37
N CYS A 94 -1.55 0.68 6.11
CA CYS A 94 -0.34 -0.07 6.45
C CYS A 94 0.37 -0.61 5.20
N CYS A 95 -0.39 -1.10 4.22
CA CYS A 95 0.16 -1.60 2.95
C CYS A 95 0.84 -0.51 2.13
N LEU A 96 0.38 0.75 2.21
CA LEU A 96 0.99 1.86 1.49
C LEU A 96 2.37 2.26 2.02
N ASP A 97 2.76 1.77 3.20
CA ASP A 97 4.08 2.01 3.79
C ASP A 97 5.20 1.49 2.86
N PRO A 98 6.10 2.36 2.37
CA PRO A 98 7.24 1.95 1.55
C PRO A 98 8.18 0.96 2.25
N ALA A 99 8.20 0.93 3.59
CA ALA A 99 8.98 -0.04 4.36
C ALA A 99 8.40 -1.46 4.31
N ARG A 100 7.11 -1.60 3.95
CA ARG A 100 6.40 -2.89 3.89
C ARG A 100 6.16 -3.34 2.46
N THR A 101 5.97 -2.39 1.55
CA THR A 101 5.55 -2.66 0.19
C THR A 101 6.46 -1.97 -0.82
N ARG A 102 7.22 -2.78 -1.57
CA ARG A 102 8.10 -2.29 -2.63
C ARG A 102 7.32 -2.09 -3.92
N LYS A 103 7.30 -0.85 -4.40
CA LYS A 103 6.55 -0.43 -5.60
C LYS A 103 6.86 -1.27 -6.82
N GLU A 104 8.13 -1.61 -7.04
CA GLU A 104 8.61 -2.33 -8.22
C GLU A 104 8.12 -3.78 -8.26
N GLU A 105 7.81 -4.36 -7.10
CA GLU A 105 7.33 -5.73 -6.96
C GLU A 105 5.82 -5.78 -7.15
N VAL A 106 5.08 -4.91 -6.45
CA VAL A 106 3.62 -4.94 -6.45
C VAL A 106 3.00 -4.57 -7.79
N LEU A 107 3.62 -3.67 -8.56
CA LEU A 107 3.10 -3.27 -9.88
C LEU A 107 3.26 -4.37 -10.94
N LYS A 108 4.04 -5.42 -10.66
CA LYS A 108 4.17 -6.61 -11.53
C LYS A 108 3.18 -7.71 -11.15
N VAL A 109 2.53 -7.61 -10.00
CA VAL A 109 1.57 -8.59 -9.52
C VAL A 109 0.29 -8.50 -10.37
N LYS A 110 -0.20 -9.65 -10.81
CA LYS A 110 -1.48 -9.73 -11.52
C LYS A 110 -2.65 -9.51 -10.56
N ILE A 111 -3.68 -8.83 -11.04
CA ILE A 111 -4.90 -8.54 -10.27
C ILE A 111 -5.64 -9.85 -9.91
N ALA A 112 -5.59 -10.85 -10.80
CA ALA A 112 -6.28 -12.12 -10.63
C ALA A 112 -5.41 -13.30 -11.13
N LYS A 113 -5.86 -14.52 -10.82
CA LYS A 113 -5.19 -15.78 -11.22
C LYS A 113 -5.06 -16.01 -12.74
N PRO A 114 -6.05 -15.68 -13.60
CA PRO A 114 -5.95 -15.96 -15.03
C PRO A 114 -4.73 -15.33 -15.69
N VAL A 115 -4.12 -16.03 -16.65
CA VAL A 115 -2.91 -15.53 -17.35
C VAL A 115 -3.15 -14.21 -18.09
N THR A 116 -4.38 -13.97 -18.52
CA THR A 116 -4.86 -12.76 -19.21
C THR A 116 -5.11 -11.58 -18.28
N ALA A 117 -5.04 -11.77 -16.96
CA ALA A 117 -5.26 -10.70 -16.00
C ALA A 117 -4.17 -9.62 -16.10
N GLY A 118 -4.59 -8.36 -16.09
CA GLY A 118 -3.70 -7.21 -16.01
C GLY A 118 -3.00 -7.09 -14.66
N THR A 119 -2.10 -6.11 -14.55
CA THR A 119 -1.42 -5.75 -13.30
C THR A 119 -2.01 -4.49 -12.70
N TYR A 120 -1.64 -4.18 -11.45
CA TYR A 120 -2.09 -2.97 -10.77
C TYR A 120 -1.47 -1.70 -11.37
N SER A 121 -2.26 -0.63 -11.46
CA SER A 121 -1.84 0.68 -11.95
C SER A 121 -1.04 1.50 -10.93
N SER A 122 -1.26 1.27 -9.65
CA SER A 122 -0.60 1.99 -8.55
C SER A 122 -0.48 1.11 -7.31
N VAL A 123 0.38 1.53 -6.36
CA VAL A 123 0.48 0.86 -5.05
C VAL A 123 -0.83 0.94 -4.29
N PHE A 124 -1.57 2.05 -4.42
CA PHE A 124 -2.90 2.19 -3.85
C PHE A 124 -3.88 1.15 -4.42
N ASP A 125 -3.90 0.94 -5.75
CA ASP A 125 -4.76 -0.07 -6.36
C ASP A 125 -4.41 -1.49 -5.91
N TYR A 126 -3.12 -1.77 -5.76
CA TYR A 126 -2.63 -3.02 -5.18
C TYR A 126 -3.14 -3.21 -3.76
N CYS A 127 -2.91 -2.24 -2.87
CA CYS A 127 -3.32 -2.33 -1.48
C CYS A 127 -4.83 -2.42 -1.31
N ALA A 128 -5.58 -1.55 -2.00
CA ALA A 128 -7.04 -1.54 -1.98
C ALA A 128 -7.62 -2.87 -2.49
N GLY A 129 -7.02 -3.47 -3.53
CA GLY A 129 -7.44 -4.76 -4.08
C GLY A 129 -7.11 -5.94 -3.17
N ARG A 130 -5.85 -6.04 -2.70
CA ARG A 130 -5.37 -7.17 -1.89
C ARG A 130 -6.00 -7.22 -0.50
N CYS A 131 -6.08 -6.08 0.19
CA CYS A 131 -6.72 -5.99 1.51
C CYS A 131 -8.21 -6.34 1.47
N ARG A 132 -8.89 -6.14 0.33
CA ARG A 132 -10.32 -6.41 0.19
C ARG A 132 -10.61 -7.90 0.07
N HIS A 133 -9.80 -8.61 -0.71
CA HIS A 133 -10.03 -10.02 -1.03
C HIS A 133 -8.70 -10.77 -1.07
N ASN A 134 -8.41 -11.54 -0.02
CA ASN A 134 -7.30 -12.49 -0.02
C ASN A 134 -7.82 -13.93 0.10
N SER A 135 -7.50 -14.77 -0.89
CA SER A 135 -7.85 -16.20 -0.84
C SER A 135 -7.13 -16.93 0.30
N ASP A 136 -5.99 -16.42 0.76
CA ASP A 136 -5.19 -17.10 1.78
C ASP A 136 -5.78 -16.93 3.19
N SER A 137 -6.72 -16.01 3.36
CA SER A 137 -7.42 -15.76 4.63
C SER A 137 -8.72 -16.56 4.79
N VAL A 138 -9.12 -17.36 3.80
CA VAL A 138 -10.37 -18.16 3.84
C VAL A 138 -10.10 -19.66 3.98
N ILE A 139 -10.87 -20.33 4.83
CA ILE A 139 -10.96 -21.78 5.00
C ILE A 139 -12.29 -22.26 4.41
N HIS A 140 -12.27 -23.39 3.69
CA HIS A 140 -13.45 -24.00 3.06
C HIS A 140 -14.25 -22.99 2.22
N GLU A 141 -13.56 -22.07 1.56
CA GLU A 141 -14.07 -21.04 0.64
C GLU A 141 -15.04 -20.01 1.24
N ASN A 142 -15.55 -20.21 2.46
CA ASN A 142 -16.66 -19.43 3.02
C ASN A 142 -16.45 -18.96 4.47
N ALA A 143 -15.39 -19.40 5.16
CA ALA A 143 -15.08 -18.96 6.52
C ALA A 143 -13.72 -18.28 6.58
N TYR A 144 -13.58 -17.19 7.33
CA TYR A 144 -12.26 -16.60 7.56
C TYR A 144 -11.47 -17.38 8.59
N LEU A 145 -10.14 -17.43 8.42
CA LEU A 145 -9.22 -18.06 9.37
C LEU A 145 -9.22 -17.36 10.74
N SER A 146 -9.40 -16.04 10.73
CA SER A 146 -9.44 -15.18 11.90
C SER A 146 -10.10 -13.86 11.56
N ASP A 147 -10.42 -13.04 12.56
CA ASP A 147 -10.90 -11.67 12.37
C ASP A 147 -9.90 -10.81 11.57
N ALA A 148 -8.60 -11.10 11.68
CA ALA A 148 -7.55 -10.48 10.87
C ALA A 148 -7.48 -11.11 9.47
N HIS A 149 -8.42 -10.75 8.59
CA HIS A 149 -8.59 -11.34 7.26
C HIS A 149 -8.25 -10.36 6.11
N HIS A 150 -8.01 -9.09 6.40
CA HIS A 150 -7.55 -8.13 5.41
C HIS A 150 -6.03 -8.22 5.28
N CYS A 151 -5.53 -8.84 4.21
CA CYS A 151 -4.09 -9.08 4.07
C CYS A 151 -3.51 -8.46 2.81
N PHE A 152 -2.24 -8.04 2.87
CA PHE A 152 -1.55 -7.41 1.75
C PHE A 152 -0.22 -8.08 1.38
N SER A 153 0.05 -9.28 1.89
CA SER A 153 1.26 -10.01 1.55
C SER A 153 1.35 -10.33 0.06
N LEU A 154 2.59 -10.26 -0.46
CA LEU A 154 2.90 -10.64 -1.83
C LEU A 154 2.59 -12.14 -2.06
N PRO A 155 2.08 -12.51 -3.25
CA PRO A 155 1.93 -13.91 -3.63
C PRO A 155 3.28 -14.64 -3.61
N ALA A 156 3.28 -15.91 -3.23
CA ALA A 156 4.48 -16.74 -3.13
C ALA A 156 5.33 -16.79 -4.42
N ASN A 157 4.71 -16.64 -5.60
CA ASN A 157 5.42 -16.67 -6.89
C ASN A 157 6.19 -15.39 -7.25
N TYR A 158 5.89 -14.25 -6.64
CA TYR A 158 6.59 -12.96 -6.87
C TYR A 158 7.57 -12.62 -5.76
N SER A 159 7.40 -13.28 -4.63
CA SER A 159 8.43 -13.41 -3.64
C SER A 159 9.48 -14.34 -4.27
N GLY A 160 10.58 -13.82 -4.81
CA GLY A 160 11.79 -14.61 -5.14
C GLY A 160 12.44 -15.19 -3.88
N VAL A 161 11.60 -15.69 -2.99
CA VAL A 161 11.76 -15.97 -1.57
C VAL A 161 10.88 -17.19 -1.33
N THR A 162 11.16 -18.27 -2.05
CA THR A 162 10.66 -19.61 -1.71
C THR A 162 11.42 -20.22 -0.54
N VAL A 163 12.35 -19.49 0.09
CA VAL A 163 13.18 -20.01 1.20
C VAL A 163 13.21 -19.05 2.42
N PRO A 164 13.44 -17.72 2.30
CA PRO A 164 13.52 -16.84 3.47
C PRO A 164 12.25 -16.65 4.31
N LEU A 165 11.03 -16.72 3.75
CA LEU A 165 9.80 -16.53 4.54
C LEU A 165 9.46 -17.79 5.35
N MET A 166 9.80 -18.97 4.84
CA MET A 166 9.64 -20.24 5.55
C MET A 166 10.70 -20.37 6.64
N GLU A 167 11.94 -20.00 6.33
CA GLU A 167 13.02 -19.86 7.32
C GLU A 167 12.75 -18.77 8.37
N ALA A 168 12.09 -17.66 8.01
CA ALA A 168 11.67 -16.64 8.97
C ALA A 168 10.47 -17.07 9.82
N ARG A 169 9.55 -17.88 9.28
CA ARG A 169 8.39 -18.43 10.01
C ARG A 169 8.81 -19.52 11.01
N LEU A 170 9.86 -20.28 10.72
CA LEU A 170 10.47 -21.32 11.56
C LEU A 170 11.76 -20.86 12.27
N GLY A 171 12.13 -19.58 12.17
CA GLY A 171 13.35 -19.04 12.76
C GLY A 171 13.42 -19.33 14.26
N GLY A 172 14.47 -20.05 14.66
CA GLY A 172 14.70 -20.44 16.06
C GLY A 172 13.94 -21.68 16.54
N ILE A 173 13.32 -22.46 15.65
CA ILE A 173 12.56 -23.67 16.00
C ILE A 173 13.13 -24.89 15.29
N THR A 174 13.32 -25.98 16.02
CA THR A 174 13.71 -27.28 15.47
C THR A 174 12.49 -28.19 15.37
N VAL A 175 12.20 -28.71 14.18
CA VAL A 175 11.10 -29.67 13.97
C VAL A 175 11.60 -31.07 14.29
N VAL A 176 10.86 -31.79 15.12
CA VAL A 176 11.19 -33.16 15.55
C VAL A 176 9.97 -34.06 15.42
N VAL A 177 10.16 -35.26 14.88
CA VAL A 177 9.08 -36.23 14.67
C VAL A 177 9.06 -37.24 15.83
N GLY A 178 7.92 -37.35 16.51
CA GLY A 178 7.68 -38.31 17.58
C GLY A 178 7.30 -39.70 17.07
N ARG A 179 7.52 -40.73 17.90
CA ARG A 179 7.01 -42.09 17.65
C ARG A 179 5.54 -42.20 18.06
N GLN A 180 4.88 -43.24 17.58
CA GLN A 180 3.51 -43.58 17.97
C GLN A 180 3.42 -43.71 19.51
N ALA A 181 2.36 -43.13 20.10
CA ALA A 181 2.13 -42.99 21.54
C ALA A 181 3.02 -41.97 22.31
N GLN A 182 3.85 -41.15 21.63
CA GLN A 182 4.53 -40.02 22.26
C GLN A 182 3.75 -38.71 22.07
N SER A 183 3.74 -37.85 23.10
CA SER A 183 3.20 -36.49 22.99
C SER A 183 4.26 -35.53 22.46
N CYS A 184 3.84 -34.45 21.78
CA CYS A 184 4.75 -33.42 21.30
C CYS A 184 5.66 -32.90 22.42
N ASP A 185 5.10 -32.56 23.58
CA ASP A 185 5.85 -32.06 24.72
C ASP A 185 6.91 -33.03 25.23
N SER A 186 6.61 -34.33 25.27
CA SER A 186 7.58 -35.35 25.67
C SER A 186 8.76 -35.46 24.70
N VAL A 187 8.50 -35.31 23.40
CA VAL A 187 9.52 -35.36 22.35
C VAL A 187 10.40 -34.11 22.39
N CYS A 188 9.82 -32.92 22.53
CA CYS A 188 10.57 -31.68 22.71
C CYS A 188 11.49 -31.75 23.94
N LYS A 189 10.96 -32.18 25.09
CA LYS A 189 11.73 -32.34 26.34
C LYS A 189 12.87 -33.32 26.19
N SER A 190 12.68 -34.42 25.44
CA SER A 190 13.73 -35.41 25.18
C SER A 190 14.93 -34.84 24.39
N LYS A 191 14.73 -33.70 23.70
CA LYS A 191 15.76 -32.97 22.96
C LYS A 191 16.28 -31.75 23.71
N GLY A 192 15.89 -31.57 24.97
CA GLY A 192 16.28 -30.39 25.77
C GLY A 192 15.62 -29.10 25.30
N GLN A 193 14.50 -29.19 24.57
CA GLN A 193 13.77 -28.04 24.04
C GLN A 193 12.35 -27.97 24.63
N SER A 194 11.71 -26.80 24.50
CA SER A 194 10.29 -26.62 24.82
C SER A 194 9.46 -26.56 23.54
N CYS A 195 8.31 -27.23 23.54
CA CYS A 195 7.41 -27.22 22.40
C CYS A 195 6.71 -25.87 22.24
N VAL A 196 6.61 -25.39 20.99
CA VAL A 196 6.00 -24.10 20.65
C VAL A 196 4.69 -24.33 19.91
N ALA A 197 3.59 -24.43 20.66
CA ALA A 197 2.27 -24.77 20.11
C ALA A 197 1.76 -23.77 19.05
N THR A 198 2.09 -22.48 19.19
CA THR A 198 1.68 -21.42 18.25
C THR A 198 2.22 -21.59 16.84
N LYS A 199 3.22 -22.46 16.65
CA LYS A 199 3.91 -22.68 15.38
C LYS A 199 3.49 -23.98 14.69
N LEU A 200 2.66 -24.82 15.35
CA LEU A 200 2.08 -26.03 14.75
C LEU A 200 1.25 -25.73 13.50
N VAL A 201 0.58 -24.58 13.46
CA VAL A 201 -0.22 -24.12 12.31
C VAL A 201 0.64 -23.98 11.04
N VAL A 202 1.94 -23.71 11.19
CA VAL A 202 2.88 -23.59 10.07
C VAL A 202 3.28 -24.96 9.51
N LEU A 203 3.30 -26.01 10.36
CA LEU A 203 3.70 -27.37 9.98
C LEU A 203 2.56 -28.19 9.36
N ASN A 204 1.34 -27.67 9.32
CA ASN A 204 0.16 -28.37 8.81
C ASN A 204 -0.10 -28.07 7.32
N GLN A 205 0.96 -27.99 6.53
CA GLN A 205 0.89 -27.74 5.09
C GLN A 205 1.57 -28.89 4.36
N CYS A 206 0.94 -29.37 3.28
CA CYS A 206 1.47 -30.45 2.46
C CYS A 206 2.46 -29.97 1.39
N GLU A 207 2.70 -28.66 1.31
CA GLU A 207 3.71 -28.05 0.44
C GLU A 207 5.06 -28.03 1.15
N MET A 208 5.75 -29.18 1.16
CA MET A 208 7.17 -29.30 1.51
C MET A 208 7.97 -29.80 0.32
#